data_AF-A0A1L5L1J2-F1
#
_entry.id   AF-A0A1L5L1J2-F1
#
_cell.length_a   1.000
_cell.length_b   1.000
_cell.length_c   1.000
_cell.angle_alpha   90.00
_cell.angle_beta   90.00
_cell.angle_gamma   90.00
#
_symmetry.space_group_name_H-M   'P 1'
#
loop_
_entity.id
_entity.type
_entity.pdbx_description
1 polymer ?
#
loop_
_entity_poly.entity_id
_entity_poly.type
_entity_poly.pdbx_seq_one_letter_code
_entity_poly.pdbx_strand_id
1 'polypeptide(L)'
;MTMTIWQGAITIVTVVLGTMCTRFLPFLVFPESKQPPRIIEYFGQVLPYAMTGLLVVYALRNTPILTGSHGLPELIACTVIVLLHVWKRYMLLSIAGGTIVYMLLVQLVF
;
A
#
# COMPACT_ATOMS: atom_id res chain seq x y z
N MET A 1 25.06 13.26 2.00
CA MET A 1 24.69 12.92 3.40
C MET A 1 24.98 11.44 3.63
N THR A 2 26.21 11.07 3.98
CA THR A 2 26.57 9.68 4.30
C THR A 2 26.38 9.43 5.79
N MET A 3 25.44 8.57 6.15
CA MET A 3 25.23 8.15 7.55
C MET A 3 26.40 7.30 8.00
N THR A 4 26.95 7.59 9.18
CA THR A 4 28.00 6.74 9.76
C THR A 4 27.40 5.40 10.20
N ILE A 5 28.21 4.34 10.20
CA ILE A 5 27.76 2.97 10.56
C ILE A 5 27.07 2.97 11.93
N TRP A 6 27.60 3.74 12.88
CA TRP A 6 27.05 3.89 14.22
C TRP A 6 25.69 4.60 14.25
N GLN A 7 25.53 5.66 13.45
CA GLN A 7 24.22 6.33 13.32
C GLN A 7 23.18 5.39 12.73
N GLY A 8 23.53 4.65 11.67
CA GLY A 8 22.64 3.66 11.06
C GLY A 8 22.23 2.57 12.05
N ALA A 9 23.18 2.02 12.82
CA ALA A 9 22.90 1.01 13.84
C ALA A 9 21.94 1.51 14.91
N ILE A 10 22.16 2.73 15.45
CA ILE A 10 21.29 3.31 16.48
C ILE A 10 19.89 3.58 15.92
N THR A 11 19.77 4.07 14.68
CA THR A 11 18.47 4.27 14.03
C THR A 11 17.70 2.97 13.89
N ILE A 12 18.36 1.89 13.43
CA ILE A 12 17.74 0.57 13.29
C ILE A 12 17.24 0.08 14.64
N VAL A 13 18.08 0.13 15.69
CA VAL A 13 17.69 -0.30 17.03
C VAL A 13 16.48 0.47 17.54
N THR A 14 16.47 1.79 17.35
CA THR A 14 15.37 2.65 17.78
C THR A 14 14.06 2.29 17.05
N VAL A 15 14.12 2.08 15.73
CA VAL A 15 12.96 1.69 14.92
C VAL A 15 12.46 0.30 15.31
N VAL A 16 13.36 -0.65 15.56
CA VAL A 16 12.99 -2.00 16.01
C VAL A 16 12.30 -1.95 17.36
N LEU A 17 12.86 -1.23 18.34
CA LEU A 17 12.23 -1.07 19.65
C LEU A 17 10.86 -0.40 19.55
N GLY A 18 10.74 0.67 18.76
CA GLY A 18 9.45 1.33 18.52
C GLY A 18 8.42 0.41 17.86
N THR A 19 8.83 -0.40 16.87
CA THR A 19 7.97 -1.35 16.17
C THR A 19 7.51 -2.47 17.12
N MET A 20 8.43 -2.99 17.93
CA MET A 20 8.09 -4.01 18.93
C MET A 20 7.14 -3.46 19.97
N CYS A 21 7.42 -2.28 20.53
CA CYS A 21 6.52 -1.61 21.48
C CYS A 21 5.12 -1.43 20.88
N THR A 22 5.00 -0.87 19.68
CA THR A 22 3.68 -0.62 19.05
C THR A 22 2.93 -1.91 18.67
N ARG A 23 3.62 -3.01 18.37
CA ARG A 23 3.00 -4.32 18.12
C ARG A 23 2.61 -5.06 19.39
N PHE A 24 3.43 -5.01 20.44
CA PHE A 24 3.19 -5.72 21.71
C PHE A 24 2.24 -4.99 22.65
N LEU A 25 2.16 -3.66 22.55
CA LEU A 25 1.32 -2.84 23.42
C LEU A 25 -0.18 -3.17 23.32
N PRO A 26 -0.77 -3.41 22.12
CA PRO A 26 -2.14 -3.91 22.00
C PRO A 26 -2.37 -5.23 22.75
N PHE A 27 -1.42 -6.17 22.69
CA PHE A 27 -1.53 -7.46 23.38
C PHE A 27 -1.42 -7.34 24.91
N LEU A 28 -0.61 -6.40 25.43
CA LEU A 28 -0.50 -6.15 26.86
C LEU A 28 -1.73 -5.41 27.42
N VAL A 29 -2.26 -4.44 26.67
CA VAL A 29 -3.40 -3.61 27.08
C VAL A 29 -4.74 -4.36 26.93
N PHE A 30 -4.87 -5.22 25.92
CA PHE A 30 -6.06 -6.02 25.66
C PHE A 30 -5.74 -7.53 25.78
N PRO A 31 -5.65 -8.06 27.01
CA PRO A 31 -5.49 -9.50 27.21
C PRO A 31 -6.70 -10.27 26.64
N GLU A 32 -6.44 -11.48 26.13
CA GLU A 32 -7.38 -12.37 25.39
C GLU A 32 -8.76 -12.56 26.05
N SER A 33 -8.88 -12.33 27.36
CA SER A 33 -10.11 -12.47 28.13
C SER A 33 -11.03 -11.24 28.12
N LYS A 34 -10.63 -10.12 27.49
CA LYS A 34 -11.44 -8.90 27.37
C LYS A 34 -11.71 -8.59 25.91
N GLN A 35 -13.00 -8.48 25.56
CA GLN A 35 -13.38 -7.97 24.24
C GLN A 35 -12.83 -6.56 24.07
N PRO A 36 -12.12 -6.27 22.96
CA PRO A 36 -11.64 -4.92 22.69
C PRO A 36 -12.82 -3.95 22.65
N PRO A 37 -12.66 -2.69 23.10
CA PRO A 37 -13.73 -1.71 23.08
C PRO A 37 -14.26 -1.51 21.65
N ARG A 38 -15.58 -1.35 21.52
CA ARG A 38 -16.32 -1.27 20.24
C ARG A 38 -15.75 -0.26 19.24
N ILE A 39 -15.09 0.78 19.73
CA ILE A 39 -14.40 1.79 18.90
C ILE A 39 -13.22 1.16 18.13
N ILE A 40 -12.39 0.35 18.80
CA ILE A 40 -11.22 -0.30 18.19
C ILE A 40 -11.66 -1.33 17.15
N GLU A 41 -12.69 -2.10 17.45
CA GLU A 41 -13.28 -3.05 16.50
C GLU A 41 -13.85 -2.34 15.26
N TYR A 42 -14.56 -1.23 15.46
CA TYR A 42 -15.08 -0.40 14.37
C TYR A 42 -13.95 0.15 13.49
N PHE A 43 -12.90 0.72 14.07
CA PHE A 43 -11.73 1.17 13.31
C PHE A 43 -11.04 0.00 12.60
N GLY A 44 -10.90 -1.16 13.23
CA GLY A 44 -10.35 -2.36 12.60
C GLY A 44 -11.12 -2.81 11.37
N GLN A 45 -12.46 -2.63 11.37
CA GLN A 45 -13.30 -2.97 10.23
C GLN A 45 -13.28 -1.90 9.13
N VAL A 46 -13.32 -0.61 9.47
CA VAL A 46 -13.49 0.48 8.49
C VAL A 46 -12.17 0.96 7.89
N LEU A 47 -11.10 0.94 8.66
CA LEU A 47 -9.80 1.50 8.27
C LEU A 47 -9.17 0.76 7.08
N PRO A 48 -9.23 -0.58 6.96
CA PRO A 48 -8.73 -1.29 5.77
C PRO A 48 -9.43 -0.85 4.47
N TYR A 49 -10.75 -0.66 4.51
CA TYR A 49 -11.50 -0.19 3.34
C TYR A 49 -11.14 1.26 2.97
N ALA A 50 -11.03 2.13 3.96
CA ALA A 50 -10.61 3.52 3.76
C ALA A 50 -9.17 3.62 3.20
N MET A 51 -8.25 2.81 3.72
CA MET A 51 -6.86 2.75 3.23
C MET A 51 -6.77 2.26 1.80
N THR A 52 -7.58 1.26 1.42
CA THR A 52 -7.60 0.77 0.03
C THR A 52 -8.01 1.90 -0.93
N GLY A 53 -9.04 2.68 -0.58
CA GLY A 53 -9.44 3.86 -1.37
C GLY A 53 -8.36 4.95 -1.41
N LEU A 54 -7.75 5.26 -0.27
CA LEU A 54 -6.67 6.24 -0.18
C LEU A 54 -5.46 5.83 -1.05
N LEU A 55 -5.07 4.57 -1.03
CA LEU A 55 -3.95 4.05 -1.82
C LEU A 55 -4.18 4.23 -3.32
N VAL A 56 -5.42 4.03 -3.80
CA VAL A 56 -5.78 4.29 -5.20
C VAL A 56 -5.63 5.78 -5.55
N VAL A 57 -6.14 6.67 -4.71
CA VAL A 57 -6.01 8.12 -4.92
C VAL A 57 -4.56 8.55 -4.87
N TYR A 58 -3.78 8.02 -3.92
CA TYR A 58 -2.37 8.37 -3.76
C TYR A 58 -1.51 7.86 -4.92
N ALA A 59 -1.79 6.66 -5.43
CA ALA A 59 -1.11 6.10 -6.60
C ALA A 59 -1.26 7.01 -7.83
N LEU A 60 -2.42 7.65 -7.99
CA LEU A 60 -2.70 8.56 -9.11
C LEU A 60 -2.31 10.03 -8.83
N ARG A 61 -2.03 10.39 -7.57
CA ARG A 61 -1.78 11.77 -7.15
C ARG A 61 -0.51 12.36 -7.77
N ASN A 62 0.53 11.55 -7.90
CA ASN A 62 1.85 12.01 -8.33
C ASN A 62 2.13 11.71 -9.81
N THR A 63 1.11 11.31 -10.55
CA THR A 63 1.19 11.07 -11.98
C THR A 63 1.10 12.41 -12.71
N PRO A 64 2.08 12.76 -13.57
CA PRO A 64 1.94 13.90 -14.47
C PRO A 64 0.93 13.57 -15.57
N ILE A 65 -0.36 13.76 -15.30
CA ILE A 65 -1.45 13.50 -16.26
C ILE A 65 -1.36 14.47 -17.47
N LEU A 66 -0.73 15.65 -17.30
CA LEU A 66 -0.71 16.75 -18.28
C LEU A 66 0.65 17.02 -18.95
N THR A 67 1.74 16.39 -18.53
CA THR A 67 3.08 16.68 -19.05
C THR A 67 3.80 15.42 -19.52
N GLY A 68 3.70 15.17 -20.83
CA GLY A 68 4.35 14.07 -21.52
C GLY A 68 3.50 12.81 -21.57
N SER A 69 3.82 11.94 -22.54
CA SER A 69 3.15 10.69 -22.92
C SER A 69 2.93 9.63 -21.81
N HIS A 70 3.10 9.97 -20.54
CA HIS A 70 3.12 9.07 -19.40
C HIS A 70 1.76 8.91 -18.68
N GLY A 71 0.78 9.80 -18.93
CA GLY A 71 -0.57 9.64 -18.38
C GLY A 71 -1.41 8.55 -19.07
N LEU A 72 -1.13 8.23 -20.34
CA LEU A 72 -1.85 7.22 -21.12
C LEU A 72 -1.61 5.79 -20.61
N PRO A 73 -0.34 5.37 -20.34
CA PRO A 73 -0.04 4.06 -19.76
C PRO A 73 -0.80 3.73 -18.49
N GLU A 74 -0.92 4.71 -17.60
CA GLU A 74 -1.56 4.51 -16.31
C GLU A 74 -3.07 4.31 -16.45
N LEU A 75 -3.72 5.09 -17.32
CA LEU A 75 -5.15 4.96 -17.59
C LEU A 75 -5.48 3.60 -18.22
N ILE A 76 -4.65 3.16 -19.17
CA ILE A 76 -4.79 1.85 -19.82
C ILE A 76 -4.57 0.73 -18.80
N ALA A 77 -3.51 0.80 -17.99
CA ALA A 77 -3.23 -0.19 -16.96
C ALA A 77 -4.37 -0.27 -15.93
N CYS A 78 -4.88 0.86 -15.44
CA CYS A 78 -6.04 0.91 -14.54
C CYS A 78 -7.28 0.26 -15.18
N THR A 79 -7.55 0.54 -16.46
CA THR A 79 -8.69 -0.05 -17.18
C THR A 79 -8.55 -1.56 -17.29
N VAL A 80 -7.35 -2.06 -17.61
CA VAL A 80 -7.07 -3.50 -17.67
C VAL A 80 -7.20 -4.16 -16.30
N ILE A 81 -6.72 -3.52 -15.24
CA ILE A 81 -6.88 -4.00 -13.86
C ILE A 81 -8.38 -4.15 -13.54
N VAL A 82 -9.20 -3.14 -13.83
CA VAL A 82 -10.65 -3.18 -13.59
C VAL A 82 -11.31 -4.31 -14.38
N LEU A 83 -11.01 -4.44 -15.68
CA LEU A 83 -11.57 -5.49 -16.52
C LEU A 83 -11.18 -6.90 -16.03
N LEU A 84 -9.90 -7.12 -15.71
CA LEU A 84 -9.42 -8.39 -15.18
C LEU A 84 -10.02 -8.72 -13.81
N HIS A 85 -10.20 -7.70 -12.95
CA HIS A 85 -10.78 -7.87 -11.64
C HIS A 85 -12.25 -8.25 -11.71
N VAL A 86 -13.03 -7.58 -12.59
CA VAL A 86 -14.46 -7.88 -12.79
C VAL A 86 -14.64 -9.28 -13.37
N TRP A 87 -13.78 -9.69 -14.30
CA TRP A 87 -13.93 -10.98 -14.97
C TRP A 87 -13.53 -12.17 -14.09
N LYS A 88 -12.36 -12.10 -13.44
CA LYS A 88 -11.79 -13.25 -12.73
C LYS A 88 -11.93 -13.17 -11.21
N ARG A 89 -12.17 -11.99 -10.62
CA ARG A 89 -12.23 -11.74 -9.16
C ARG A 89 -11.03 -12.30 -8.37
N TYR A 90 -9.89 -12.57 -9.02
CA TYR A 90 -8.65 -13.01 -8.37
C TYR A 90 -7.68 -11.84 -8.23
N MET A 91 -7.38 -11.48 -6.98
CA MET A 91 -6.50 -10.35 -6.64
C MET A 91 -5.10 -10.47 -7.28
N LEU A 92 -4.48 -11.66 -7.20
CA LEU A 92 -3.12 -11.87 -7.74
C LEU A 92 -3.05 -11.64 -9.25
N LEU A 93 -4.07 -12.08 -10.00
CA LEU A 93 -4.10 -11.87 -11.45
C LEU A 93 -4.29 -10.39 -11.80
N SER A 94 -5.13 -9.69 -11.03
CA SER A 94 -5.38 -8.27 -11.22
C SER A 94 -4.12 -7.43 -11.00
N ILE A 95 -3.32 -7.77 -9.97
CA ILE A 95 -2.06 -7.09 -9.67
C ILE A 95 -1.03 -7.41 -10.76
N ALA A 96 -0.74 -8.70 -10.99
CA ALA A 96 0.29 -9.11 -11.94
C ALA A 96 -0.03 -8.64 -13.38
N GLY A 97 -1.28 -8.78 -13.82
CA GLY A 97 -1.73 -8.34 -15.13
C GLY A 97 -1.61 -6.83 -15.31
N GLY A 98 -2.04 -6.05 -14.31
CA GLY A 98 -1.89 -4.59 -14.32
C GLY A 98 -0.43 -4.15 -14.40
N THR A 99 0.43 -4.74 -13.56
CA THR A 99 1.87 -4.42 -13.54
C THR A 99 2.56 -4.78 -14.85
N ILE A 100 2.27 -5.96 -15.42
CA ILE A 100 2.86 -6.38 -16.69
C ILE A 100 2.44 -5.43 -17.81
N VAL A 101 1.14 -5.11 -17.93
CA VAL A 101 0.65 -4.20 -18.96
C VAL A 101 1.26 -2.80 -18.80
N TYR A 102 1.35 -2.29 -17.57
CA TYR A 102 2.00 -1.02 -17.30
C TYR A 102 3.48 -1.03 -17.73
N MET A 103 4.25 -2.03 -17.30
CA MET A 103 5.67 -2.15 -17.64
C MET A 103 5.90 -2.28 -19.15
N LEU A 104 5.06 -3.04 -19.86
CA LEU A 104 5.15 -3.18 -21.31
C LEU A 104 4.85 -1.85 -22.02
N LEU A 105 3.83 -1.10 -21.59
CA LEU A 105 3.53 0.20 -22.18
C LEU A 105 4.68 1.19 -21.96
N VAL A 106 5.21 1.25 -20.73
CA VAL A 106 6.31 2.17 -20.38
C VAL A 106 7.63 1.80 -21.06
N GLN A 107 7.90 0.51 -21.33
CA GLN A 107 9.17 0.10 -21.94
C GLN A 107 9.15 0.00 -23.46
N LEU A 108 8.00 -0.28 -24.09
CA LEU A 108 7.91 -0.57 -25.53
C LEU A 108 7.24 0.53 -26.35
N VAL A 109 6.40 1.37 -25.73
CA VAL A 109 5.54 2.33 -26.46
C VAL A 109 5.89 3.78 -26.14
N PHE A 110 6.36 4.08 -24.93
CA PHE A 110 6.58 5.43 -24.43
C PHE A 110 8.00 5.68 -23.94
#